data_AF-A0A0P0XMX7-F1
#
_entry.id   AF-A0A0P0XMX7-F1
#
_cell.length_a   1.000
_cell.length_b   1.000
_cell.length_c   1.000
_cell.angle_alpha   90.00
_cell.angle_beta   90.00
_cell.angle_gamma   90.00
#
_symmetry.space_group_name_H-M   'P 1'
#
loop_
_entity.id
_entity.type
_entity.pdbx_description
1 polymer ?
#
loop_
_entity_poly.entity_id
_entity_poly.type
_entity_poly.pdbx_seq_one_letter_code
_entity_poly.pdbx_strand_id
1 'polypeptide(L)'
;MPLPPAERRLTVADLLRIRRPTTGAASLVSSSPSTSTAPPPRKKPRLPAAALTPTPRSTAPFAPIPHRVLLAGVLSLPASGSPVACRSHCLSLSDSPPPASSASVCCYLLDFDPDAVDREIHVLAWNYLPSLHHGGAGVLEVVRWRLAEEGTPAPGSGFLKTIPLDCVDAEPDSGTHGHVFGVVRSVSVVFSVPRAGQKSNAGGGDNSVGFIAEMMCCACRRCRVLPPESDQDHKFELEKFVYFVDSASWWRPVLARMVGRPVSVSGLKKRLVSIDRKGSYTMLVSTRKTMLRWCPSYPAVLKLDGSPGDCGGVYTGVVTGIYMQRMLIELDKIVWLLIDDQHLAPSHSLRVGAVISVKNGRAICLKLAWTRTLLLGTCIKTSITINSFSLVDSKSYIKAEDKGLLGKFVDSFELPARFWMLILIPCFKQKFTKLFSEKEILGSKNVSTDARIGPHLCF
;
A
#
# COMPACT_ATOMS: atom_id res chain seq x y z
N MET A 1 13.53 -16.09 -42.41
CA MET A 1 12.78 -15.88 -41.14
C MET A 1 12.07 -14.54 -41.23
N PRO A 2 10.76 -14.45 -40.97
CA PRO A 2 10.08 -13.16 -40.93
C PRO A 2 10.55 -12.36 -39.71
N LEU A 3 10.85 -11.07 -39.89
CA LEU A 3 11.14 -10.15 -38.79
C LEU A 3 9.97 -10.20 -37.78
N PRO A 4 10.23 -10.21 -36.46
CA PRO A 4 9.17 -10.02 -35.50
C PRO A 4 8.48 -8.67 -35.77
N PRO A 5 7.14 -8.59 -35.68
CA PRO A 5 6.43 -7.33 -35.86
C PRO A 5 7.00 -6.28 -34.89
N ALA A 6 7.23 -5.07 -35.41
CA ALA A 6 7.79 -3.97 -34.63
C ALA A 6 6.98 -3.76 -33.34
N GLU A 7 7.64 -3.88 -32.20
CA GLU A 7 7.03 -3.67 -30.89
C GLU A 7 6.64 -2.20 -30.75
N ARG A 8 5.35 -1.91 -30.63
CA ARG A 8 4.87 -0.54 -30.50
C ARG A 8 5.20 -0.03 -29.10
N ARG A 9 6.03 1.01 -29.02
CA ARG A 9 6.33 1.71 -27.76
C ARG A 9 5.20 2.68 -27.42
N LEU A 10 4.74 2.64 -26.17
CA LEU A 10 3.77 3.57 -25.61
C LEU A 10 4.46 4.40 -24.53
N THR A 11 4.27 5.72 -24.56
CA THR A 11 4.74 6.61 -23.49
C THR A 11 3.71 6.71 -22.36
N VAL A 12 4.14 7.15 -21.18
CA VAL A 12 3.25 7.53 -20.07
C VAL A 12 2.29 8.64 -20.53
N ALA A 13 2.77 9.63 -21.30
CA ALA A 13 1.92 10.66 -21.88
C ALA A 13 0.79 10.08 -22.76
N ASP A 14 1.09 9.09 -23.60
CA ASP A 14 0.08 8.41 -24.42
C ASP A 14 -0.90 7.62 -23.57
N LEU A 15 -0.41 6.97 -22.51
CA LEU A 15 -1.24 6.26 -21.55
C LEU A 15 -2.25 7.20 -20.86
N LEU A 16 -1.81 8.39 -20.44
CA LEU A 16 -2.67 9.38 -19.78
C LEU A 16 -3.77 9.94 -20.70
N ARG A 17 -3.59 9.87 -22.03
CA ARG A 17 -4.63 10.24 -23.00
C ARG A 17 -5.74 9.20 -23.09
N ILE A 18 -5.48 7.95 -22.67
CA ILE A 18 -6.48 6.88 -22.68
C ILE A 18 -7.55 7.19 -21.62
N ARG A 19 -8.81 7.28 -22.04
CA ARG A 19 -9.95 7.60 -21.16
C ARG A 19 -10.71 6.38 -20.64
N ARG A 20 -10.31 5.18 -21.05
CA ARG A 20 -10.95 3.91 -20.65
C ARG A 20 -9.95 2.95 -20.00
N PRO A 21 -10.40 2.14 -19.04
CA PRO A 21 -9.62 1.04 -18.48
C PRO A 21 -9.07 0.13 -19.59
N THR A 22 -7.75 0.01 -19.65
CA THR A 22 -7.05 -0.66 -20.75
C THR A 22 -5.97 -1.60 -20.20
N THR A 23 -5.74 -2.73 -20.86
CA THR A 23 -4.69 -3.68 -20.48
C THR A 23 -3.72 -3.94 -21.64
N GLY A 24 -2.43 -3.90 -21.32
CA GLY A 24 -1.32 -4.27 -22.19
C GLY A 24 -0.80 -5.69 -21.93
N ALA A 25 -1.63 -6.58 -21.37
CA ALA A 25 -1.24 -7.94 -20.97
C ALA A 25 -1.18 -8.96 -22.12
N ALA A 26 -1.31 -8.55 -23.39
CA ALA A 26 -1.25 -9.46 -24.54
C ALA A 26 0.08 -10.26 -24.62
N SER A 27 1.16 -9.72 -24.05
CA SER A 27 2.47 -10.39 -23.94
C SER A 27 2.48 -11.60 -23.00
N LEU A 28 1.54 -11.70 -22.04
CA LEU A 28 1.37 -12.87 -21.18
C LEU A 28 0.74 -14.05 -21.94
N VAL A 29 0.10 -13.77 -23.07
CA VAL A 29 -0.50 -14.77 -23.95
C VAL A 29 0.52 -15.11 -25.04
N SER A 30 1.47 -16.01 -24.75
CA SER A 30 2.33 -16.57 -25.80
C SER A 30 2.35 -18.10 -25.72
N SER A 31 1.86 -18.71 -26.82
CA SER A 31 1.98 -20.11 -27.27
C SER A 31 1.40 -21.22 -26.39
N SER A 32 0.08 -21.40 -26.45
CA SER A 32 -0.57 -22.71 -26.60
C SER A 32 -1.93 -22.52 -27.27
N PRO A 33 -2.22 -23.12 -28.45
CA PRO A 33 -3.57 -23.17 -28.99
C PRO A 33 -4.36 -24.20 -28.18
N SER A 34 -4.85 -23.83 -27.00
CA SER A 34 -5.86 -24.63 -26.33
C SER A 34 -7.20 -24.35 -27.03
N THR A 35 -7.54 -25.18 -28.02
CA THR A 35 -8.93 -25.48 -28.38
C THR A 35 -9.65 -26.00 -27.14
N SER A 36 -10.11 -25.08 -26.29
CA SER A 36 -11.08 -25.37 -25.25
C SER A 36 -12.41 -24.84 -25.73
N THR A 37 -13.15 -25.73 -26.38
CA THR A 37 -14.56 -25.57 -26.70
C THR A 37 -15.29 -25.25 -25.40
N ALA A 38 -15.80 -24.02 -25.26
CA ALA A 38 -16.65 -23.66 -24.13
C ALA A 38 -17.85 -24.62 -24.07
N PRO A 39 -18.13 -25.29 -22.93
CA PRO A 39 -19.35 -26.07 -22.80
C PRO A 39 -20.56 -25.11 -22.75
N PRO A 40 -21.73 -25.51 -23.29
CA PRO A 40 -22.91 -24.67 -23.26
C PRO A 40 -23.37 -24.42 -21.82
N PRO A 41 -24.03 -23.27 -21.53
CA PRO A 41 -24.41 -22.90 -20.18
C PRO A 41 -25.46 -23.86 -19.64
N ARG A 42 -25.08 -24.68 -18.64
CA ARG A 42 -26.04 -25.44 -17.84
C ARG A 42 -26.85 -24.48 -16.98
N LYS A 43 -28.17 -24.43 -17.21
CA LYS A 43 -29.15 -23.72 -16.36
C LYS A 43 -29.03 -24.23 -14.92
N LYS A 44 -28.65 -23.37 -13.97
CA LYS A 44 -28.77 -23.65 -12.54
C LYS A 44 -30.18 -23.27 -12.03
N PRO A 45 -30.73 -23.98 -11.03
CA PRO A 45 -32.08 -23.73 -10.52
C PRO A 45 -32.17 -22.35 -9.84
N ARG A 46 -33.27 -21.64 -10.08
CA ARG A 46 -33.61 -20.40 -9.37
C ARG A 46 -33.95 -20.73 -7.91
N LEU A 47 -33.17 -20.19 -6.99
CA LEU A 47 -33.59 -19.93 -5.60
C LEU A 47 -33.70 -18.42 -5.40
N PRO A 48 -34.61 -17.93 -4.53
CA PRO A 48 -34.95 -16.51 -4.45
C PRO A 48 -33.80 -15.68 -3.88
N ALA A 49 -33.44 -14.61 -4.59
CA ALA A 49 -32.38 -13.69 -4.20
C ALA A 49 -32.85 -12.75 -3.08
N ALA A 50 -32.28 -12.88 -1.89
CA ALA A 50 -32.28 -11.80 -0.90
C ALA A 50 -31.28 -10.73 -1.35
N ALA A 51 -31.79 -9.54 -1.70
CA ALA A 51 -30.99 -8.43 -2.21
C ALA A 51 -30.12 -7.82 -1.11
N LEU A 52 -28.90 -8.34 -0.94
CA LEU A 52 -27.81 -7.77 -0.15
C LEU A 52 -26.60 -7.58 -1.07
N THR A 53 -26.59 -6.54 -1.91
CA THR A 53 -25.35 -6.08 -2.55
C THR A 53 -25.55 -4.75 -3.27
N PRO A 54 -24.73 -3.71 -2.99
CA PRO A 54 -24.41 -2.74 -4.02
C PRO A 54 -23.52 -3.46 -5.03
N THR A 55 -24.11 -3.89 -6.14
CA THR A 55 -23.38 -4.50 -7.26
C THR A 55 -22.25 -3.57 -7.72
N PRO A 56 -21.04 -4.09 -8.01
CA PRO A 56 -20.04 -3.31 -8.74
C PRO A 56 -20.68 -2.85 -10.05
N ARG A 57 -20.73 -1.54 -10.29
CA ARG A 57 -21.40 -0.93 -11.46
C ARG A 57 -20.79 -1.34 -12.81
N SER A 58 -19.69 -2.10 -12.80
CA SER A 58 -19.11 -2.74 -13.98
C SER A 58 -18.34 -3.99 -13.54
N THR A 59 -18.61 -5.11 -14.17
CA THR A 59 -17.79 -6.34 -14.15
C THR A 59 -17.06 -6.52 -15.49
N ALA A 60 -17.07 -5.48 -16.34
CA ALA A 60 -16.47 -5.56 -17.66
C ALA A 60 -14.96 -5.79 -17.53
N PRO A 61 -14.37 -6.68 -18.35
CA PRO A 61 -12.93 -6.84 -18.39
C PRO A 61 -12.27 -5.56 -18.94
N PHE A 62 -10.99 -5.38 -18.64
CA PHE A 62 -10.19 -4.32 -19.27
C PHE A 62 -10.23 -4.44 -20.78
N ALA A 63 -10.23 -3.30 -21.49
CA ALA A 63 -10.10 -3.30 -22.94
C ALA A 63 -8.68 -3.76 -23.33
N PRO A 64 -8.51 -4.91 -24.00
CA PRO A 64 -7.18 -5.40 -24.37
C PRO A 64 -6.61 -4.59 -25.53
N ILE A 65 -5.32 -4.30 -25.49
CA ILE A 65 -4.59 -3.86 -26.67
C ILE A 65 -4.20 -5.12 -27.46
N PRO A 66 -4.63 -5.26 -28.73
CA PRO A 66 -4.52 -6.52 -29.47
C PRO A 66 -3.10 -6.89 -29.90
N HIS A 67 -2.13 -5.99 -29.75
CA HIS A 67 -0.72 -6.21 -30.11
C HIS A 67 0.19 -5.99 -28.89
N ARG A 68 1.42 -6.51 -28.98
CA ARG A 68 2.45 -6.28 -27.95
C ARG A 68 2.76 -4.78 -27.88
N VAL A 69 2.63 -4.23 -26.68
CA VAL A 69 2.94 -2.84 -26.38
C VAL A 69 3.93 -2.80 -25.25
N LEU A 70 5.09 -2.22 -25.52
CA LEU A 70 6.10 -1.94 -24.53
C LEU A 70 5.86 -0.55 -23.95
N LEU A 71 5.62 -0.47 -22.65
CA LEU A 71 5.64 0.79 -21.91
C LEU A 71 7.00 0.92 -21.23
N ALA A 72 7.70 2.01 -21.49
CA ALA A 72 9.00 2.30 -20.88
C ALA A 72 8.90 3.59 -20.07
N GLY A 73 9.64 3.67 -18.97
CA GLY A 73 9.68 4.87 -18.14
C GLY A 73 10.60 4.73 -16.94
N VAL A 74 10.93 5.85 -16.32
CA VAL A 74 11.73 5.92 -15.10
C VAL A 74 10.82 5.77 -13.90
N LEU A 75 11.14 4.82 -13.02
CA LEU A 75 10.41 4.58 -11.79
C LEU A 75 10.97 5.48 -10.69
N SER A 76 10.16 6.31 -10.05
CA SER A 76 10.60 7.20 -8.98
C SER A 76 9.73 7.07 -7.74
N LEU A 77 10.21 7.64 -6.63
CA LEU A 77 9.40 7.85 -5.43
C LEU A 77 8.25 8.84 -5.72
N PRO A 78 7.13 8.75 -4.96
CA PRO A 78 5.99 9.64 -5.16
C PRO A 78 6.36 11.11 -4.91
N ALA A 79 5.91 12.01 -5.78
CA ALA A 79 6.18 13.45 -5.65
C ALA A 79 5.46 14.10 -4.46
N SER A 80 5.93 15.26 -4.01
CA SER A 80 5.41 15.90 -2.79
C SER A 80 3.96 16.33 -2.81
N GLY A 81 3.45 16.70 -3.98
CA GLY A 81 2.04 17.02 -4.19
C GLY A 81 1.13 15.79 -4.29
N SER A 82 1.66 14.57 -4.19
CA SER A 82 0.85 13.35 -4.36
C SER A 82 -0.11 13.14 -3.19
N PRO A 83 -1.32 12.58 -3.44
CA PRO A 83 -2.25 12.19 -2.38
C PRO A 83 -1.58 11.33 -1.30
N VAL A 84 -2.00 11.47 -0.05
CA VAL A 84 -1.45 10.72 1.11
C VAL A 84 -1.48 9.20 0.87
N ALA A 85 -2.55 8.70 0.23
CA ALA A 85 -2.67 7.30 -0.16
C ALA A 85 -1.57 6.85 -1.15
N CYS A 86 -1.24 7.69 -2.15
CA CYS A 86 -0.14 7.44 -3.06
C CYS A 86 1.20 7.42 -2.32
N ARG A 87 1.46 8.44 -1.49
CA ARG A 87 2.72 8.59 -0.73
C ARG A 87 3.02 7.43 0.21
N SER A 88 1.98 6.68 0.59
CA SER A 88 2.09 5.56 1.53
C SER A 88 2.37 4.21 0.86
N HIS A 89 1.97 4.02 -0.40
CA HIS A 89 1.92 2.69 -1.03
C HIS A 89 2.40 2.61 -2.48
N CYS A 90 2.42 3.73 -3.18
CA CYS A 90 2.63 3.79 -4.62
C CYS A 90 3.99 4.37 -4.99
N LEU A 91 4.42 4.07 -6.21
CA LEU A 91 5.55 4.69 -6.88
C LEU A 91 5.02 5.56 -8.03
N SER A 92 5.89 6.27 -8.71
CA SER A 92 5.56 7.07 -9.89
C SER A 92 6.35 6.54 -11.09
N LEU A 93 5.70 6.40 -12.24
CA LEU A 93 6.36 6.09 -13.50
C LEU A 93 6.28 7.33 -14.40
N SER A 94 7.41 7.80 -14.91
CA SER A 94 7.50 8.96 -15.80
C SER A 94 8.23 8.66 -17.10
N ASP A 95 7.97 9.47 -18.13
CA ASP A 95 8.63 9.33 -19.45
C ASP A 95 10.13 9.69 -19.41
N SER A 96 10.55 10.53 -18.47
CA SER A 96 11.95 10.96 -18.33
C SER A 96 12.33 11.13 -16.86
N PRO A 97 13.64 11.05 -16.52
CA PRO A 97 14.09 11.29 -15.16
C PRO A 97 13.86 12.75 -14.73
N PRO A 98 13.66 13.01 -13.42
CA PRO A 98 13.64 14.37 -12.87
C PRO A 98 14.97 15.10 -13.17
N PRO A 99 14.99 16.44 -13.34
CA PRO A 99 13.93 17.42 -13.03
C PRO A 99 13.01 17.78 -14.20
N ALA A 100 13.05 17.06 -15.32
CA ALA A 100 12.21 17.38 -16.48
C ALA A 100 10.71 17.26 -16.15
N SER A 101 9.92 18.27 -16.53
CA SER A 101 8.45 18.27 -16.37
C SER A 101 7.82 17.24 -17.32
N SER A 102 7.83 15.98 -16.89
CA SER A 102 7.33 14.84 -17.66
C SER A 102 5.97 14.37 -17.16
N ALA A 103 5.22 13.75 -18.07
CA ALA A 103 3.99 13.06 -17.69
C ALA A 103 4.33 11.93 -16.71
N SER A 104 3.64 11.89 -15.58
CA SER A 104 3.83 10.86 -14.54
C SER A 104 2.51 10.16 -14.21
N VAL A 105 2.57 8.86 -13.96
CA VAL A 105 1.43 8.05 -13.54
C VAL A 105 1.74 7.34 -12.21
N CYS A 106 0.78 7.35 -11.29
CA CYS A 106 0.87 6.61 -10.05
C CYS A 106 0.86 5.11 -10.35
N CYS A 107 1.77 4.32 -9.77
CA CYS A 107 1.86 2.90 -10.08
C CYS A 107 2.11 1.99 -8.87
N TYR A 108 1.69 0.72 -9.04
CA TYR A 108 2.01 -0.38 -8.15
C TYR A 108 2.65 -1.50 -8.97
N LEU A 109 3.75 -2.07 -8.48
CA LEU A 109 4.52 -3.11 -9.19
C LEU A 109 4.40 -4.41 -8.39
N LEU A 110 3.98 -5.47 -9.05
CA LEU A 110 4.20 -6.83 -8.54
C LEU A 110 5.69 -7.17 -8.66
N ASP A 111 6.15 -8.07 -7.79
CA ASP A 111 7.55 -8.54 -7.75
C ASP A 111 8.56 -7.39 -7.71
N PHE A 112 8.28 -6.39 -6.88
CA PHE A 112 9.10 -5.20 -6.75
C PHE A 112 10.53 -5.53 -6.29
N ASP A 113 11.52 -5.02 -7.03
CA ASP A 113 12.92 -4.93 -6.62
C ASP A 113 13.23 -3.44 -6.35
N PRO A 114 13.70 -3.07 -5.14
CA PRO A 114 14.12 -1.71 -4.84
C PRO A 114 15.12 -1.12 -5.84
N ASP A 115 15.92 -1.97 -6.52
CA ASP A 115 16.88 -1.55 -7.55
C ASP A 115 16.22 -0.81 -8.72
N ALA A 116 14.92 -1.00 -8.93
CA ALA A 116 14.19 -0.32 -10.00
C ALA A 116 14.00 1.17 -9.75
N VAL A 117 14.11 1.63 -8.50
CA VAL A 117 13.92 3.04 -8.16
C VAL A 117 15.01 3.88 -8.80
N ASP A 118 14.61 5.00 -9.40
CA ASP A 118 15.38 5.95 -10.18
C ASP A 118 16.04 5.36 -11.44
N ARG A 119 15.56 4.20 -11.92
CA ARG A 119 16.01 3.54 -13.14
C ARG A 119 14.89 3.40 -14.16
N GLU A 120 15.29 3.28 -15.43
CA GLU A 120 14.36 2.99 -16.51
C GLU A 120 13.94 1.51 -16.49
N ILE A 121 12.63 1.29 -16.51
CA ILE A 121 12.03 -0.04 -16.57
C ILE A 121 11.23 -0.22 -17.86
N HIS A 122 11.25 -1.45 -18.36
CA HIS A 122 10.41 -1.95 -19.42
C HIS A 122 9.22 -2.71 -18.81
N VAL A 123 8.03 -2.14 -18.93
CA VAL A 123 6.78 -2.72 -18.47
C VAL A 123 6.21 -3.61 -19.57
N LEU A 124 6.25 -4.92 -19.31
CA LEU A 124 5.89 -5.96 -20.27
C LEU A 124 4.40 -6.31 -20.23
N ALA A 125 3.78 -6.21 -19.05
CA ALA A 125 2.35 -6.46 -18.86
C ALA A 125 1.80 -5.53 -17.79
N TRP A 126 0.64 -4.93 -18.05
CA TRP A 126 0.09 -3.87 -17.21
C TRP A 126 -1.42 -3.69 -17.40
N ASN A 127 -2.08 -3.13 -16.38
CA ASN A 127 -3.43 -2.59 -16.47
C ASN A 127 -3.40 -1.10 -16.13
N TYR A 128 -4.15 -0.31 -16.87
CA TYR A 128 -4.29 1.13 -16.64
C TYR A 128 -5.73 1.47 -16.29
N LEU A 129 -5.88 2.22 -15.20
CA LEU A 129 -7.13 2.73 -14.67
C LEU A 129 -7.11 4.26 -14.80
N PRO A 130 -7.87 4.85 -15.73
CA PRO A 130 -7.93 6.30 -15.88
C PRO A 130 -8.57 6.95 -14.66
N SER A 131 -8.19 8.19 -14.36
CA SER A 131 -8.84 8.96 -13.31
C SER A 131 -10.30 9.26 -13.67
N LEU A 132 -11.17 9.23 -12.66
CA LEU A 132 -12.57 9.60 -12.79
C LEU A 132 -12.78 11.12 -12.86
N HIS A 133 -11.76 11.92 -12.53
CA HIS A 133 -11.84 13.38 -12.52
C HIS A 133 -11.09 13.95 -13.71
N HIS A 134 -11.65 14.98 -14.35
CA HIS A 134 -10.98 15.69 -15.44
C HIS A 134 -9.67 16.30 -14.93
N GLY A 135 -8.53 15.79 -15.41
CA GLY A 135 -7.18 16.25 -15.03
C GLY A 135 -6.50 15.47 -13.90
N GLY A 136 -7.14 14.44 -13.33
CA GLY A 136 -6.48 13.57 -12.34
C GLY A 136 -5.52 12.56 -12.98
N ALA A 137 -4.42 12.25 -12.30
CA ALA A 137 -3.51 11.17 -12.71
C ALA A 137 -4.22 9.81 -12.56
N GLY A 138 -4.17 8.97 -13.60
CA GLY A 138 -4.63 7.58 -13.54
C GLY A 138 -3.71 6.70 -12.68
N VAL A 139 -4.03 5.42 -12.60
CA VAL A 139 -3.26 4.41 -11.87
C VAL A 139 -2.81 3.31 -12.82
N LEU A 140 -1.53 2.95 -12.74
CA LEU A 140 -0.91 1.88 -13.49
C LEU A 140 -0.62 0.68 -12.56
N GLU A 141 -1.22 -0.45 -12.86
CA GLU A 141 -0.95 -1.74 -12.24
C GLU A 141 0.07 -2.48 -13.10
N VAL A 142 1.33 -2.52 -12.67
CA VAL A 142 2.44 -3.18 -13.38
C VAL A 142 2.52 -4.64 -12.96
N VAL A 143 2.10 -5.52 -13.87
CA VAL A 143 2.04 -6.97 -13.65
C VAL A 143 3.39 -7.62 -13.84
N ARG A 144 4.08 -7.24 -14.93
CA ARG A 144 5.40 -7.80 -15.29
C ARG A 144 6.27 -6.69 -15.86
N TRP A 145 7.52 -6.66 -15.44
CA TRP A 145 8.49 -5.65 -15.84
C TRP A 145 9.92 -6.23 -15.81
N ARG A 146 10.86 -5.48 -16.37
CA ARG A 146 12.31 -5.72 -16.26
C ARG A 146 13.06 -4.39 -16.33
N LEU A 147 14.32 -4.37 -15.89
CA LEU A 147 15.19 -3.20 -16.10
C LEU A 147 15.50 -3.03 -17.60
N ALA A 148 15.59 -1.79 -18.07
CA ALA A 148 15.92 -1.51 -19.46
C ALA A 148 17.36 -1.95 -19.81
N GLU A 149 18.27 -1.76 -18.86
CA GLU A 149 19.69 -2.12 -18.92
C GLU A 149 19.92 -3.60 -18.54
N GLU A 150 19.33 -4.52 -19.28
CA GLU A 150 19.74 -5.94 -19.21
C GLU A 150 20.89 -6.19 -20.18
N GLY A 151 22.08 -5.71 -19.81
CA GLY A 151 23.34 -5.97 -20.49
C GLY A 151 24.41 -6.27 -19.45
N THR A 152 24.90 -7.51 -19.45
CA THR A 152 26.02 -8.11 -18.69
C THR A 152 26.24 -7.55 -17.26
N PRO A 153 26.08 -8.37 -16.19
CA PRO A 153 26.38 -7.90 -14.84
C PRO A 153 27.80 -7.33 -14.82
N ALA A 154 27.93 -6.06 -14.44
CA ALA A 154 29.24 -5.43 -14.32
C ALA A 154 30.11 -6.33 -13.42
N PRO A 155 31.34 -6.68 -13.83
CA PRO A 155 32.21 -7.51 -13.02
C PRO A 155 32.46 -6.79 -11.70
N GLY A 156 31.93 -7.36 -10.60
CA GLY A 156 31.97 -6.75 -9.28
C GLY A 156 30.64 -6.23 -8.72
N SER A 157 29.47 -6.55 -9.31
CA SER A 157 28.20 -6.30 -8.62
C SER A 157 28.19 -7.09 -7.31
N GLY A 158 28.42 -6.42 -6.19
CA GLY A 158 28.46 -7.05 -4.88
C GLY A 158 27.18 -7.84 -4.60
N PHE A 159 27.29 -8.86 -3.76
CA PHE A 159 26.16 -9.69 -3.33
C PHE A 159 24.97 -8.88 -2.79
N LEU A 160 25.22 -7.65 -2.34
CA LEU A 160 24.22 -6.72 -1.83
C LEU A 160 24.08 -5.51 -2.73
N LYS A 161 22.83 -5.20 -3.08
CA LYS A 161 22.47 -3.94 -3.72
C LYS A 161 22.34 -2.85 -2.65
N THR A 162 22.71 -1.62 -2.98
CA THR A 162 22.73 -0.49 -2.06
C THR A 162 21.98 0.69 -2.67
N ILE A 163 21.12 1.32 -1.87
CA ILE A 163 20.40 2.54 -2.21
C ILE A 163 20.65 3.62 -1.14
N PRO A 164 21.08 4.82 -1.53
CA PRO A 164 21.08 5.99 -0.65
C PRO A 164 19.65 6.48 -0.40
N LEU A 165 19.29 6.67 0.86
CA LEU A 165 17.94 7.15 1.22
C LEU A 165 17.84 8.69 1.27
N ASP A 166 18.96 9.40 1.13
CA ASP A 166 19.02 10.85 1.02
C ASP A 166 20.11 11.21 0.01
N CYS A 167 19.77 12.02 -0.99
CA CYS A 167 20.70 12.47 -2.03
C CYS A 167 21.22 13.85 -1.69
N VAL A 168 22.30 13.91 -0.91
CA VAL A 168 23.20 15.07 -0.86
C VAL A 168 24.63 14.53 -0.75
N ASP A 169 25.56 15.17 -1.48
CA ASP A 169 26.95 14.76 -1.66
C ASP A 169 27.61 14.11 -0.44
N ALA A 170 28.31 13.01 -0.72
CA ALA A 170 28.94 12.15 0.26
C ALA A 170 30.12 12.86 0.96
N GLU A 171 29.85 13.54 2.07
CA GLU A 171 30.90 13.98 3.00
C GLU A 171 31.55 12.78 3.71
N PRO A 172 32.89 12.78 3.88
CA PRO A 172 33.65 11.63 4.37
C PRO A 172 33.18 11.11 5.74
N ASP A 173 33.38 9.81 5.91
CA ASP A 173 32.76 8.99 6.95
C ASP A 173 33.35 9.29 8.34
N SER A 174 32.56 9.90 9.22
CA SER A 174 32.87 9.93 10.65
C SER A 174 32.39 8.61 11.25
N GLY A 175 33.31 7.73 11.65
CA GLY A 175 33.08 6.33 12.07
C GLY A 175 32.18 6.07 13.29
N THR A 176 31.21 6.93 13.61
CA THR A 176 30.28 6.83 14.74
C THR A 176 28.84 6.49 14.35
N HIS A 177 28.58 6.17 13.08
CA HIS A 177 27.23 5.87 12.61
C HIS A 177 26.78 4.44 12.95
N GLY A 178 25.55 4.32 13.42
CA GLY A 178 24.90 3.05 13.74
C GLY A 178 24.53 2.25 12.49
N HIS A 179 24.57 0.92 12.65
CA HIS A 179 24.16 -0.04 11.63
C HIS A 179 23.24 -1.10 12.24
N VAL A 180 22.27 -1.55 11.44
CA VAL A 180 21.38 -2.67 11.75
C VAL A 180 21.24 -3.58 10.54
N PHE A 181 21.23 -4.89 10.78
CA PHE A 181 20.89 -5.91 9.80
C PHE A 181 19.82 -6.81 10.40
N GLY A 182 18.70 -7.00 9.68
CA GLY A 182 17.55 -7.72 10.20
C GLY A 182 16.38 -7.81 9.25
N VAL A 183 15.37 -8.57 9.65
CA VAL A 183 14.09 -8.69 8.93
C VAL A 183 13.18 -7.54 9.30
N VAL A 184 12.60 -6.86 8.31
CA VAL A 184 11.58 -5.83 8.55
C VAL A 184 10.28 -6.51 9.01
N ARG A 185 9.86 -6.29 10.25
CA ARG A 185 8.61 -6.87 10.80
C ARG A 185 7.39 -6.03 10.47
N SER A 186 7.50 -4.72 10.66
CA SER A 186 6.40 -3.79 10.45
C SER A 186 6.94 -2.42 10.06
N VAL A 187 6.13 -1.66 9.33
CA VAL A 187 6.43 -0.29 8.91
C VAL A 187 5.21 0.54 9.23
N SER A 188 5.38 1.55 10.09
CA SER A 188 4.29 2.41 10.53
C SER A 188 3.72 3.26 9.40
N VAL A 189 2.60 3.90 9.68
CA VAL A 189 2.15 5.06 8.90
C VAL A 189 3.17 6.20 8.96
N VAL A 190 3.14 7.09 7.95
CA VAL A 190 3.85 8.36 8.06
C VAL A 190 3.08 9.24 9.04
N PHE A 191 3.75 9.76 10.05
CA PHE A 191 3.19 10.64 11.05
C PHE A 191 4.10 11.86 11.28
N SER A 192 3.52 12.92 11.83
CA SER A 192 4.23 14.16 12.16
C SER A 192 4.59 14.19 13.64
N VAL A 193 5.81 14.61 13.97
CA VAL A 193 6.31 14.79 15.33
C VAL A 193 6.63 16.27 15.55
N PRO A 194 6.08 16.90 16.60
CA PRO A 194 6.48 18.25 16.98
C PRO A 194 7.96 18.28 17.36
N ARG A 195 8.73 19.21 16.78
CA ARG A 195 10.14 19.40 17.18
C ARG A 195 10.18 20.11 18.53
N ALA A 196 10.77 19.49 19.55
CA ALA A 196 10.94 20.10 20.87
C ALA A 196 11.89 21.30 20.78
N GLY A 197 11.41 22.50 21.13
CA GLY A 197 12.25 23.71 21.26
C GLY A 197 11.72 25.01 20.66
N GLN A 198 10.61 25.02 19.92
CA GLN A 198 10.03 26.28 19.41
C GLN A 198 8.77 26.66 20.20
N LYS A 199 8.93 27.62 21.12
CA LYS A 199 7.80 28.44 21.58
C LYS A 199 7.37 29.30 20.40
N SER A 200 6.19 29.03 19.88
CA SER A 200 5.60 29.70 18.74
C SER A 200 5.48 31.21 18.97
N ASN A 201 6.26 31.99 18.22
CA ASN A 201 5.86 33.33 17.81
C ASN A 201 5.87 33.35 16.27
N ALA A 202 4.67 33.45 15.70
CA ALA A 202 4.37 33.74 14.29
C ALA A 202 5.13 32.96 13.20
N GLY A 203 4.46 31.96 12.61
CA GLY A 203 4.67 31.53 11.22
C GLY A 203 5.72 30.43 10.99
N GLY A 204 5.26 29.20 10.73
CA GLY A 204 6.02 28.22 9.94
C GLY A 204 7.01 27.32 10.67
N GLY A 205 6.74 26.91 11.92
CA GLY A 205 7.53 25.86 12.59
C GLY A 205 7.24 24.49 11.98
N ASP A 206 8.08 24.02 11.04
CA ASP A 206 7.84 22.81 10.27
C ASP A 206 7.97 21.55 11.14
N ASN A 207 6.88 20.80 11.30
CA ASN A 207 6.85 19.53 12.02
C ASN A 207 7.73 18.50 11.28
N SER A 208 8.52 17.72 12.01
CA SER A 208 9.24 16.60 11.38
C SER A 208 8.24 15.53 10.97
N VAL A 209 8.36 15.03 9.75
CA VAL A 209 7.49 13.98 9.21
C VAL A 209 8.33 12.71 9.05
N GLY A 210 7.80 11.56 9.49
CA GLY A 210 8.55 10.32 9.40
C GLY A 210 7.72 9.08 9.65
N PHE A 211 8.37 7.92 9.56
CA PHE A 211 7.78 6.63 9.91
C PHE A 211 8.79 5.77 10.66
N ILE A 212 8.29 4.77 11.38
CA ILE A 212 9.10 3.82 12.15
C ILE A 212 9.07 2.47 11.45
N ALA A 213 10.23 1.87 11.26
CA ALA A 213 10.36 0.46 10.93
C ALA A 213 10.74 -0.34 12.18
N GLU A 214 9.98 -1.39 12.46
CA GLU A 214 10.32 -2.40 13.45
C GLU A 214 11.12 -3.50 12.75
N MET A 215 12.30 -3.81 13.27
CA MET A 215 13.21 -4.79 12.70
C MET A 215 13.59 -5.84 13.73
N MET A 216 13.62 -7.11 13.31
CA MET A 216 14.31 -8.15 14.06
C MET A 216 15.71 -8.31 13.54
N CYS A 217 16.66 -7.81 14.31
CA CYS A 217 18.05 -7.78 13.98
C CYS A 217 18.77 -9.07 14.37
N CYS A 218 19.79 -9.39 13.58
CA CYS A 218 20.71 -10.47 13.89
C CYS A 218 21.53 -10.15 15.15
N ALA A 219 21.67 -11.12 16.05
CA ALA A 219 22.46 -10.96 17.28
C ALA A 219 23.99 -11.04 17.05
N CYS A 220 24.43 -11.57 15.90
CA CYS A 220 25.84 -11.78 15.57
C CYS A 220 26.65 -10.48 15.61
N ARG A 221 27.84 -10.53 16.22
CA ARG A 221 28.74 -9.36 16.30
C ARG A 221 29.15 -8.85 14.91
N ARG A 222 29.39 -9.75 13.96
CA ARG A 222 29.78 -9.41 12.57
C ARG A 222 28.65 -8.67 11.83
N CYS A 223 27.41 -9.14 11.97
CA CYS A 223 26.22 -8.51 11.39
C CYS A 223 25.91 -7.10 11.93
N ARG A 224 26.58 -6.67 13.01
CA ARG A 224 26.48 -5.29 13.50
C ARG A 224 27.33 -4.31 12.70
N VAL A 225 28.30 -4.81 11.94
CA VAL A 225 29.24 -3.98 11.17
C VAL A 225 28.98 -4.13 9.67
N LEU A 226 28.85 -5.37 9.19
CA LEU A 226 28.61 -5.67 7.79
C LEU A 226 27.47 -6.68 7.65
N PRO A 227 26.54 -6.49 6.69
CA PRO A 227 25.60 -7.53 6.30
C PRO A 227 26.33 -8.82 5.86
N PRO A 228 25.78 -10.01 6.17
CA PRO A 228 26.39 -11.27 5.78
C PRO A 228 26.27 -11.52 4.27
N GLU A 229 27.01 -12.51 3.77
CA GLU A 229 26.95 -13.00 2.37
C GLU A 229 26.04 -14.24 2.21
N SER A 230 25.58 -14.83 3.32
CA SER A 230 24.68 -15.97 3.36
C SER A 230 23.72 -15.81 4.53
N ASP A 231 22.47 -16.27 4.37
CA ASP A 231 21.45 -16.29 5.45
C ASP A 231 21.54 -17.55 6.31
N GLN A 232 22.45 -18.48 5.98
CA GLN A 232 22.62 -19.70 6.77
C GLN A 232 23.27 -19.35 8.12
N ASP A 233 22.61 -19.76 9.21
CA ASP A 233 23.04 -19.63 10.62
C ASP A 233 22.80 -18.29 11.34
N HIS A 234 22.00 -17.37 10.79
CA HIS A 234 21.65 -16.11 11.48
C HIS A 234 20.39 -16.21 12.34
N LYS A 235 20.51 -15.80 13.62
CA LYS A 235 19.38 -15.70 14.56
C LYS A 235 18.90 -14.26 14.71
N PHE A 236 17.66 -14.01 14.29
CA PHE A 236 16.99 -12.70 14.35
C PHE A 236 16.19 -12.56 15.65
N GLU A 237 16.88 -12.26 16.75
CA GLU A 237 16.30 -12.24 18.11
C GLU A 237 16.22 -10.83 18.72
N LEU A 238 16.91 -9.84 18.15
CA LEU A 238 17.00 -8.49 18.73
C LEU A 238 16.03 -7.52 18.06
N GLU A 239 14.98 -7.13 18.76
CA GLU A 239 14.07 -6.09 18.28
C GLU A 239 14.74 -4.70 18.30
N LYS A 240 14.63 -3.97 17.19
CA LYS A 240 15.07 -2.58 17.08
C LYS A 240 14.07 -1.75 16.29
N PHE A 241 13.94 -0.49 16.68
CA PHE A 241 13.14 0.51 15.97
C PHE A 241 14.06 1.50 15.27
N VAL A 242 13.80 1.72 13.98
CA VAL A 242 14.49 2.70 13.16
C VAL A 242 13.48 3.75 12.70
N TYR A 243 13.72 5.01 13.06
CA TYR A 243 12.90 6.15 12.67
C TYR A 243 13.48 6.82 11.41
N PHE A 244 12.73 6.74 10.32
CA PHE A 244 13.04 7.39 9.04
C PHE A 244 12.34 8.74 9.01
N VAL A 245 13.13 9.81 9.11
CA VAL A 245 12.66 11.19 9.28
C VAL A 245 12.97 12.05 8.06
N ASP A 246 12.10 13.02 7.81
CA ASP A 246 12.19 14.05 6.77
C ASP A 246 12.41 13.43 5.37
N SER A 247 13.53 13.68 4.69
CA SER A 247 13.83 13.11 3.35
C SER A 247 13.80 11.57 3.30
N ALA A 248 14.10 10.90 4.41
CA ALA A 248 14.04 9.45 4.45
C ALA A 248 12.58 8.93 4.51
N SER A 249 11.61 9.78 4.86
CA SER A 249 10.20 9.39 4.96
C SER A 249 9.57 8.99 3.62
N TRP A 250 10.10 9.51 2.51
CA TRP A 250 9.67 9.21 1.13
C TRP A 250 9.90 7.75 0.74
N TRP A 251 10.81 7.07 1.44
CA TRP A 251 11.15 5.67 1.20
C TRP A 251 10.19 4.67 1.85
N ARG A 252 9.13 5.15 2.52
CA ARG A 252 8.12 4.26 3.13
C ARG A 252 7.55 3.25 2.14
N PRO A 253 7.13 3.59 0.89
CA PRO A 253 6.59 2.61 -0.04
C PRO A 253 7.57 1.47 -0.36
N VAL A 254 8.88 1.77 -0.37
CA VAL A 254 9.95 0.79 -0.59
C VAL A 254 10.07 -0.11 0.64
N LEU A 255 10.24 0.47 1.84
CA LEU A 255 10.40 -0.32 3.06
C LEU A 255 9.15 -1.14 3.43
N ALA A 256 7.95 -0.63 3.15
CA ALA A 256 6.71 -1.38 3.35
C ALA A 256 6.64 -2.65 2.48
N ARG A 257 7.23 -2.63 1.28
CA ARG A 257 7.36 -3.81 0.40
C ARG A 257 8.47 -4.77 0.83
N MET A 258 9.37 -4.34 1.71
CA MET A 258 10.42 -5.17 2.30
C MET A 258 9.97 -5.89 3.58
N VAL A 259 8.70 -5.73 4.02
CA VAL A 259 8.17 -6.44 5.20
C VAL A 259 8.24 -7.96 5.01
N GLY A 260 8.99 -8.62 5.89
CA GLY A 260 9.32 -10.05 5.85
C GLY A 260 10.63 -10.37 5.11
N ARG A 261 11.37 -9.38 4.62
CA ARG A 261 12.67 -9.55 3.95
C ARG A 261 13.82 -9.04 4.81
N PRO A 262 15.00 -9.70 4.78
CA PRO A 262 16.22 -9.17 5.39
C PRO A 262 16.73 -7.91 4.68
N VAL A 263 17.05 -6.88 5.45
CA VAL A 263 17.67 -5.64 4.99
C VAL A 263 18.77 -5.19 5.96
N SER A 264 19.75 -4.45 5.44
CA SER A 264 20.75 -3.73 6.22
C SER A 264 20.53 -2.23 6.08
N VAL A 265 20.56 -1.51 7.20
CA VAL A 265 20.46 -0.05 7.24
C VAL A 265 21.68 0.49 7.98
N SER A 266 22.50 1.28 7.29
CA SER A 266 23.67 1.97 7.87
C SER A 266 23.47 3.48 7.88
N GLY A 267 24.41 4.22 8.48
CA GLY A 267 24.34 5.68 8.52
C GLY A 267 23.30 6.21 9.51
N LEU A 268 22.97 5.43 10.53
CA LEU A 268 21.98 5.80 11.55
C LEU A 268 22.65 6.58 12.69
N LYS A 269 21.89 7.42 13.39
CA LYS A 269 22.33 8.07 14.63
C LYS A 269 21.49 7.56 15.79
N LYS A 270 22.14 7.21 16.90
CA LYS A 270 21.43 6.96 18.16
C LYS A 270 20.95 8.31 18.72
N ARG A 271 19.65 8.45 18.94
CA ARG A 271 19.06 9.59 19.64
C ARG A 271 18.25 9.10 20.82
N LEU A 272 18.29 9.88 21.90
CA LEU A 272 17.42 9.68 23.04
C LEU A 272 16.07 10.35 22.73
N VAL A 273 14.99 9.59 22.81
CA VAL A 273 13.62 10.05 22.59
C VAL A 273 12.90 9.95 23.93
N SER A 274 12.46 11.09 24.46
CA SER A 274 11.60 11.13 25.65
C SER A 274 10.15 10.92 25.22
N ILE A 275 9.54 9.88 25.77
CA ILE A 275 8.11 9.64 25.61
C ILE A 275 7.44 10.16 26.88
N ASP A 276 7.21 11.48 26.93
CA ASP A 276 6.56 12.19 28.04
C ASP A 276 6.80 11.55 29.42
N ARG A 277 5.75 11.00 30.06
CA ARG A 277 5.81 10.39 31.39
C ARG A 277 6.39 8.96 31.44
N LYS A 278 6.66 8.32 30.30
CA LYS A 278 7.14 6.93 30.19
C LYS A 278 8.66 6.81 30.14
N GLY A 279 9.40 7.90 30.28
CA GLY A 279 10.86 7.93 30.31
C GLY A 279 11.51 8.13 28.93
N SER A 280 12.82 7.93 28.89
CA SER A 280 13.66 8.19 27.71
C SER A 280 14.19 6.89 27.09
N TYR A 281 14.01 6.71 25.79
CA TYR A 281 14.38 5.51 25.05
C TYR A 281 15.44 5.84 24.00
N THR A 282 16.41 4.96 23.80
CA THR A 282 17.37 5.13 22.70
C THR A 282 16.76 4.60 21.41
N MET A 283 16.58 5.47 20.42
CA MET A 283 16.07 5.15 19.09
C MET A 283 17.15 5.35 18.04
N LEU A 284 17.16 4.53 17.00
CA LEU A 284 18.00 4.76 15.82
C LEU A 284 17.23 5.65 14.85
N VAL A 285 17.86 6.75 14.43
CA VAL A 285 17.23 7.76 13.57
C VAL A 285 18.03 7.87 12.28
N SER A 286 17.35 7.96 11.15
CA SER A 286 17.97 8.19 9.84
C SER A 286 18.71 9.53 9.81
N THR A 287 19.72 9.61 8.96
CA THR A 287 20.53 10.79 8.68
C THR A 287 20.71 10.92 7.17
N ARG A 288 21.36 12.00 6.72
CA ARG A 288 21.72 12.18 5.31
C ARG A 288 22.63 11.07 4.75
N LYS A 289 23.31 10.33 5.64
CA LYS A 289 24.20 9.21 5.27
C LYS A 289 23.48 7.86 5.31
N THR A 290 22.16 7.84 5.51
CA THR A 290 21.43 6.57 5.64
C THR A 290 21.38 5.82 4.32
N MET A 291 21.85 4.57 4.36
CA MET A 291 21.87 3.67 3.21
C MET A 291 21.05 2.43 3.53
N LEU A 292 20.24 1.98 2.57
CA LEU A 292 19.52 0.71 2.61
C LEU A 292 20.24 -0.30 1.71
N ARG A 293 20.53 -1.48 2.24
CA ARG A 293 21.08 -2.62 1.49
C ARG A 293 20.15 -3.81 1.57
N TRP A 294 20.00 -4.54 0.48
CA TRP A 294 19.25 -5.80 0.43
C TRP A 294 19.90 -6.78 -0.55
N CYS A 295 19.57 -8.07 -0.38
CA CYS A 295 19.90 -9.10 -1.35
C CYS A 295 18.59 -9.66 -1.94
N PRO A 296 18.40 -9.63 -3.27
CA PRO A 296 17.27 -10.30 -3.92
C PRO A 296 17.26 -11.82 -3.65
N SER A 297 18.43 -12.42 -3.43
CA SER A 297 18.57 -13.86 -3.19
C SER A 297 18.21 -14.28 -1.76
N TYR A 298 18.04 -13.33 -0.83
CA TYR A 298 17.62 -13.68 0.52
C TYR A 298 16.17 -14.15 0.55
N PRO A 299 15.89 -15.34 1.10
CA PRO A 299 14.52 -15.82 1.20
C PRO A 299 13.72 -14.85 2.10
N ALA A 300 12.46 -14.64 1.73
CA ALA A 300 11.54 -13.99 2.64
C ALA A 300 11.37 -14.89 3.88
N VAL A 301 11.58 -14.33 5.07
CA VAL A 301 11.41 -15.07 6.32
C VAL A 301 9.90 -15.19 6.57
N LEU A 302 9.36 -16.37 6.30
CA LEU A 302 7.92 -16.67 6.33
C LEU A 302 7.34 -16.75 7.75
N LYS A 303 8.18 -17.01 8.76
CA LYS A 303 7.75 -17.11 10.17
C LYS A 303 7.83 -15.75 10.86
N LEU A 304 6.73 -15.00 10.81
CA LEU A 304 6.51 -13.94 11.76
C LEU A 304 5.72 -14.55 12.92
N ASP A 305 6.44 -14.98 13.97
CA ASP A 305 5.80 -15.63 15.11
C ASP A 305 4.76 -14.70 15.73
N GLY A 306 3.49 -15.09 15.67
CA GLY A 306 2.40 -14.45 16.40
C GLY A 306 2.20 -15.15 17.73
N SER A 307 2.39 -14.43 18.84
CA SER A 307 1.87 -14.88 20.13
C SER A 307 0.33 -14.87 20.08
N PRO A 308 -0.36 -15.75 20.83
CA PRO A 308 -1.82 -15.70 20.93
C PRO A 308 -2.26 -14.39 21.59
N GLY A 309 -2.81 -13.46 20.81
CA GLY A 309 -3.31 -12.16 21.30
C GLY A 309 -2.65 -10.93 20.66
N ASP A 310 -1.50 -11.09 20.00
CA ASP A 310 -0.78 -10.00 19.33
C ASP A 310 -1.03 -9.93 17.82
N CYS A 311 -0.80 -8.74 17.25
CA CYS A 311 -0.75 -8.51 15.82
C CYS A 311 0.43 -9.29 15.21
N GLY A 312 0.19 -10.46 14.62
CA GLY A 312 1.30 -11.26 14.05
C GLY A 312 0.92 -12.26 12.96
N GLY A 313 -0.37 -12.46 12.68
CA GLY A 313 -0.82 -13.37 11.63
C GLY A 313 -0.60 -12.80 10.21
N VAL A 314 -0.40 -13.70 9.26
CA VAL A 314 -0.49 -13.40 7.82
C VAL A 314 -1.74 -14.06 7.27
N TYR A 315 -2.66 -13.26 6.73
CA TYR A 315 -3.81 -13.75 5.99
C TYR A 315 -3.64 -13.41 4.51
N THR A 316 -3.85 -14.38 3.62
CA THR A 316 -3.85 -14.15 2.17
C THR A 316 -5.18 -14.60 1.60
N GLY A 317 -5.82 -13.74 0.81
CA GLY A 317 -7.15 -14.01 0.30
C GLY A 317 -7.55 -13.13 -0.88
N VAL A 318 -8.67 -13.50 -1.50
CA VAL A 318 -9.26 -12.77 -2.63
C VAL A 318 -10.23 -11.74 -2.10
N VAL A 319 -10.12 -10.49 -2.56
CA VAL A 319 -11.11 -9.44 -2.29
C VAL A 319 -12.42 -9.78 -2.99
N THR A 320 -13.46 -10.14 -2.24
CA THR A 320 -14.79 -10.46 -2.78
C THR A 320 -15.76 -9.29 -2.71
N GLY A 321 -15.54 -8.36 -1.77
CA GLY A 321 -16.39 -7.19 -1.58
C GLY A 321 -15.62 -6.01 -1.00
N ILE A 322 -16.04 -4.79 -1.36
CA ILE A 322 -15.52 -3.54 -0.81
C ILE A 322 -16.70 -2.67 -0.43
N TYR A 323 -16.72 -2.22 0.82
CA TYR A 323 -17.81 -1.46 1.41
C TYR A 323 -17.26 -0.18 2.05
N MET A 324 -18.13 0.80 2.25
CA MET A 324 -17.83 2.03 3.00
C MET A 324 -16.50 2.67 2.66
N GLN A 325 -16.34 3.06 1.39
CA GLN A 325 -15.14 3.77 0.91
C GLN A 325 -13.82 3.03 1.19
N ARG A 326 -13.86 1.68 1.12
CA ARG A 326 -12.72 0.80 1.40
C ARG A 326 -12.32 0.69 2.88
N MET A 327 -13.15 1.19 3.80
CA MET A 327 -12.96 0.92 5.24
C MET A 327 -13.25 -0.53 5.58
N LEU A 328 -14.18 -1.18 4.86
CA LEU A 328 -14.57 -2.56 5.12
C LEU A 328 -14.41 -3.40 3.86
N ILE A 329 -13.60 -4.45 3.96
CA ILE A 329 -13.23 -5.32 2.84
C ILE A 329 -13.62 -6.75 3.19
N GLU A 330 -14.30 -7.42 2.29
CA GLU A 330 -14.62 -8.84 2.41
C GLU A 330 -13.58 -9.65 1.64
N LEU A 331 -13.04 -10.67 2.30
CA LEU A 331 -12.04 -11.60 1.77
C LEU A 331 -12.62 -13.02 1.79
N ASP A 332 -12.52 -13.71 0.65
CA ASP A 332 -12.95 -15.10 0.46
C ASP A 332 -14.39 -15.40 0.92
N LYS A 333 -15.25 -14.38 1.01
CA LYS A 333 -16.64 -14.42 1.51
C LYS A 333 -16.82 -14.79 2.99
N ILE A 334 -15.73 -15.04 3.72
CA ILE A 334 -15.77 -15.56 5.10
C ILE A 334 -14.92 -14.74 6.09
N VAL A 335 -14.02 -13.92 5.57
CA VAL A 335 -13.15 -13.05 6.36
C VAL A 335 -13.46 -11.59 6.05
N TRP A 336 -13.46 -10.75 7.07
CA TRP A 336 -13.66 -9.32 6.95
C TRP A 336 -12.42 -8.59 7.41
N LEU A 337 -11.94 -7.64 6.63
CA LEU A 337 -10.85 -6.73 6.94
C LEU A 337 -11.42 -5.34 7.19
N LEU A 338 -11.24 -4.83 8.40
CA LEU A 338 -11.60 -3.49 8.81
C LEU A 338 -10.35 -2.60 8.82
N ILE A 339 -10.30 -1.63 7.90
CA ILE A 339 -9.30 -0.56 7.86
C ILE A 339 -9.77 0.54 8.80
N ASP A 340 -9.21 0.52 10.00
CA ASP A 340 -9.53 1.40 11.13
C ASP A 340 -8.68 2.70 11.09
N ASP A 341 -7.42 2.58 10.67
CA ASP A 341 -6.47 3.69 10.70
C ASP A 341 -6.63 4.58 9.46
N GLN A 342 -7.01 5.84 9.68
CA GLN A 342 -7.16 6.85 8.62
C GLN A 342 -5.85 7.13 7.88
N HIS A 343 -4.70 6.83 8.49
CA HIS A 343 -3.39 7.01 7.91
C HIS A 343 -2.92 5.78 7.10
N LEU A 344 -3.63 4.64 7.19
CA LEU A 344 -3.49 3.48 6.30
C LEU A 344 -4.48 3.58 5.14
N ALA A 345 -4.40 4.68 4.39
CA ALA A 345 -5.25 4.84 3.21
C ALA A 345 -5.00 3.70 2.21
N PRO A 346 -6.02 2.93 1.81
CA PRO A 346 -5.80 1.71 1.03
C PRO A 346 -5.19 2.00 -0.34
N SER A 347 -4.31 1.10 -0.79
CA SER A 347 -3.73 1.14 -2.14
C SER A 347 -4.80 1.25 -3.22
N HIS A 348 -4.54 2.00 -4.29
CA HIS A 348 -5.45 2.14 -5.43
C HIS A 348 -5.84 0.79 -6.04
N SER A 349 -4.88 -0.13 -6.09
CA SER A 349 -5.00 -1.48 -6.64
C SER A 349 -5.82 -2.43 -5.75
N LEU A 350 -6.20 -2.01 -4.54
CA LEU A 350 -7.11 -2.78 -3.68
C LEU A 350 -8.53 -2.74 -4.27
N ARG A 351 -8.88 -3.79 -5.01
CA ARG A 351 -10.10 -3.88 -5.82
C ARG A 351 -10.71 -5.27 -5.71
N VAL A 352 -12.02 -5.40 -5.94
CA VAL A 352 -12.69 -6.70 -5.98
C VAL A 352 -12.04 -7.57 -7.06
N GLY A 353 -11.66 -8.80 -6.70
CA GLY A 353 -10.93 -9.74 -7.54
C GLY A 353 -9.40 -9.69 -7.40
N ALA A 354 -8.84 -8.72 -6.67
CA ALA A 354 -7.42 -8.72 -6.33
C ALA A 354 -7.10 -9.74 -5.23
N VAL A 355 -5.92 -10.33 -5.25
CA VAL A 355 -5.40 -11.15 -4.15
C VAL A 355 -4.50 -10.27 -3.29
N ILE A 356 -4.72 -10.27 -1.98
CA ILE A 356 -3.93 -9.49 -1.04
C ILE A 356 -3.39 -10.36 0.09
N SER A 357 -2.25 -9.94 0.65
CA SER A 357 -1.77 -10.43 1.94
C SER A 357 -1.85 -9.31 2.99
N VAL A 358 -2.49 -9.61 4.11
CA VAL A 358 -2.57 -8.77 5.32
C VAL A 358 -1.62 -9.36 6.35
N LYS A 359 -0.60 -8.61 6.74
CA LYS A 359 0.38 -8.98 7.76
C LYS A 359 0.19 -8.10 9.00
N ASN A 360 0.40 -8.63 10.19
CA ASN A 360 0.23 -7.91 11.47
C ASN A 360 -1.18 -7.34 11.68
N GLY A 361 -2.21 -8.07 11.24
CA GLY A 361 -3.60 -7.74 11.55
C GLY A 361 -4.01 -8.29 12.92
N ARG A 362 -4.89 -7.58 13.63
CA ARG A 362 -5.55 -8.12 14.83
C ARG A 362 -6.68 -9.03 14.39
N ALA A 363 -6.55 -10.33 14.65
CA ALA A 363 -7.58 -11.31 14.33
C ALA A 363 -8.56 -11.48 15.50
N ILE A 364 -9.86 -11.34 15.23
CA ILE A 364 -10.95 -11.57 16.17
C ILE A 364 -11.94 -12.53 15.52
N CYS A 365 -12.23 -13.65 16.18
CA CYS A 365 -13.27 -14.57 15.72
C CYS A 365 -14.63 -14.09 16.25
N LEU A 366 -15.50 -13.63 15.35
CA LEU A 366 -16.87 -13.26 15.67
C LEU A 366 -17.74 -14.51 15.61
N LYS A 367 -18.26 -14.93 16.77
CA LYS A 367 -19.23 -16.03 16.88
C LYS A 367 -20.63 -15.45 16.74
N LEU A 368 -21.22 -15.60 15.56
CA LEU A 368 -22.62 -15.27 15.31
C LEU A 368 -23.46 -16.53 15.54
N ALA A 369 -24.74 -16.35 15.87
CA ALA A 369 -25.65 -17.47 16.11
C ALA A 369 -25.75 -18.43 14.89
N TRP A 370 -25.55 -17.91 13.67
CA TRP A 370 -25.68 -18.66 12.41
C TRP A 370 -24.36 -18.88 11.66
N THR A 371 -23.24 -18.26 12.07
CA THR A 371 -21.95 -18.42 11.38
C THR A 371 -20.76 -18.02 12.27
N ARG A 372 -19.55 -18.47 11.89
CA ARG A 372 -18.31 -17.95 12.45
C ARG A 372 -17.59 -17.16 11.39
N THR A 373 -17.25 -15.92 11.71
CA THR A 373 -16.62 -14.99 10.77
C THR A 373 -15.32 -14.48 11.38
N LEU A 374 -14.24 -14.46 10.60
CA LEU A 374 -12.98 -13.89 11.05
C LEU A 374 -12.97 -12.39 10.73
N LEU A 375 -12.78 -11.55 11.74
CA LEU A 375 -12.56 -10.11 11.59
C LEU A 375 -11.07 -9.80 11.78
N LEU A 376 -10.45 -9.20 10.77
CA LEU A 376 -9.10 -8.67 10.79
C LEU A 376 -9.18 -7.16 10.96
N GLY A 377 -8.64 -6.63 12.06
CA GLY A 377 -8.48 -5.19 12.27
C GLY A 377 -7.09 -4.72 11.90
N THR A 378 -6.99 -3.61 11.19
CA THR A 378 -5.70 -2.94 10.95
C THR A 378 -5.24 -2.17 12.20
N CYS A 379 -3.94 -2.11 12.41
CA CYS A 379 -3.28 -1.24 13.37
C CYS A 379 -2.06 -0.56 12.72
N ILE A 380 -1.35 0.29 13.46
CA ILE A 380 -0.15 0.99 12.95
C ILE A 380 0.94 0.06 12.40
N LYS A 381 0.98 -1.22 12.82
CA LYS A 381 1.94 -2.23 12.34
C LYS A 381 1.46 -3.02 11.12
N THR A 382 0.18 -2.90 10.76
CA THR A 382 -0.43 -3.70 9.70
C THR A 382 0.13 -3.32 8.34
N SER A 383 0.50 -4.32 7.55
CA SER A 383 0.91 -4.16 6.16
C SER A 383 -0.06 -4.89 5.24
N ILE A 384 -0.53 -4.21 4.21
CA ILE A 384 -1.41 -4.77 3.17
C ILE A 384 -0.63 -4.74 1.86
N THR A 385 -0.40 -5.92 1.29
CA THR A 385 0.37 -6.12 0.05
C THR A 385 -0.54 -6.72 -1.02
N ILE A 386 -0.39 -6.26 -2.26
CA ILE A 386 -1.14 -6.78 -3.41
C ILE A 386 -0.28 -7.88 -4.06
N ASN A 387 -0.83 -9.09 -4.13
CA ASN A 387 -0.15 -10.24 -4.74
C ASN A 387 -0.59 -10.45 -6.19
N SER A 388 -1.84 -10.11 -6.50
CA SER A 388 -2.33 -10.07 -7.87
C SER A 388 -3.40 -9.00 -8.02
N PHE A 389 -3.45 -8.38 -9.20
CA PHE A 389 -4.44 -7.36 -9.50
C PHE A 389 -5.78 -7.94 -9.93
N SER A 390 -6.82 -7.12 -9.78
CA SER A 390 -8.14 -7.44 -10.30
C SER A 390 -8.18 -7.38 -11.82
N LEU A 391 -8.81 -8.39 -12.44
CA LEU A 391 -9.02 -8.47 -13.90
C LEU A 391 -10.25 -7.70 -14.38
N VAL A 392 -11.07 -7.19 -13.47
CA VAL A 392 -12.29 -6.46 -13.81
C VAL A 392 -12.06 -4.96 -13.69
N ASP A 393 -12.72 -4.20 -14.55
CA ASP A 393 -12.87 -2.74 -14.41
C ASP A 393 -13.83 -2.43 -13.25
N SER A 394 -13.32 -2.58 -12.04
CA SER A 394 -13.91 -1.93 -10.88
C SER A 394 -13.30 -0.53 -10.77
N LYS A 395 -14.12 0.48 -11.10
CA LYS A 395 -13.74 1.90 -10.97
C LYS A 395 -13.14 2.15 -9.58
N SER A 396 -11.95 2.74 -9.53
CA SER A 396 -11.29 3.12 -8.29
C SER A 396 -12.01 4.32 -7.67
N TYR A 397 -12.96 4.06 -6.77
CA TYR A 397 -13.55 5.12 -5.95
C TYR A 397 -12.55 5.51 -4.85
N ILE A 398 -11.78 6.57 -5.10
CA ILE A 398 -11.23 7.40 -4.02
C ILE A 398 -12.16 8.59 -3.96
N LYS A 399 -13.17 8.54 -3.09
CA LYS A 399 -13.82 9.78 -2.68
C LYS A 399 -13.15 10.16 -1.38
N ALA A 400 -12.36 11.23 -1.41
CA ALA A 400 -12.05 11.96 -0.19
C ALA A 400 -13.36 12.66 0.19
N GLU A 401 -14.19 12.01 1.02
CA GLU A 401 -15.26 12.73 1.70
C GLU A 401 -14.72 13.25 3.02
N ASP A 402 -15.04 14.51 3.31
CA ASP A 402 -15.00 15.02 4.67
C ASP A 402 -15.82 14.08 5.55
N LYS A 403 -15.18 13.54 6.59
CA LYS A 403 -15.85 12.72 7.59
C LYS A 403 -16.92 13.55 8.28
N GLY A 404 -18.17 13.37 7.86
CA GLY A 404 -19.34 13.90 8.58
C GLY A 404 -19.39 13.39 10.02
N LEU A 405 -20.32 13.91 10.83
CA LEU A 405 -20.45 13.53 12.24
C LEU A 405 -20.61 12.01 12.45
N LEU A 406 -21.31 11.33 11.53
CA LEU A 406 -21.45 9.87 11.57
C LEU A 406 -20.11 9.14 11.44
N GLY A 407 -19.20 9.65 10.60
CA GLY A 407 -17.85 9.08 10.46
C GLY A 407 -17.06 9.20 11.76
N LYS A 408 -17.11 10.37 12.41
CA LYS A 408 -16.46 10.60 13.72
C LYS A 408 -17.07 9.73 14.83
N PHE A 409 -18.38 9.52 14.82
CA PHE A 409 -19.06 8.65 15.76
C PHE A 409 -18.65 7.19 15.57
N VAL A 410 -18.65 6.68 14.34
CA VAL A 410 -18.16 5.33 14.01
C VAL A 410 -16.71 5.14 14.47
N ASP A 411 -15.87 6.17 14.35
CA ASP A 411 -14.47 6.13 14.78
C ASP A 411 -14.28 6.00 16.31
N SER A 412 -15.30 6.29 17.12
CA SER A 412 -15.24 6.14 18.59
C SER A 412 -15.46 4.70 19.09
N PHE A 413 -15.92 3.78 18.24
CA PHE A 413 -16.22 2.42 18.64
C PHE A 413 -15.02 1.48 18.58
N GLU A 414 -15.01 0.48 19.48
CA GLU A 414 -14.09 -0.66 19.38
C GLU A 414 -14.35 -1.50 18.12
N LEU A 415 -13.34 -2.27 17.70
CA LEU A 415 -13.30 -3.00 16.43
C LEU A 415 -14.59 -3.79 16.09
N PRO A 416 -15.17 -4.62 16.99
CA PRO A 416 -16.38 -5.38 16.67
C PRO A 416 -17.63 -4.50 16.52
N ALA A 417 -17.80 -3.51 17.39
CA ALA A 417 -18.93 -2.58 17.33
C ALA A 417 -18.85 -1.69 16.08
N ARG A 418 -17.64 -1.24 15.74
CA ARG A 418 -17.37 -0.46 14.53
C ARG A 418 -17.68 -1.23 13.26
N PHE A 419 -17.27 -2.50 13.20
CA PHE A 419 -17.62 -3.41 12.12
C PHE A 419 -19.13 -3.48 11.92
N TRP A 420 -19.91 -3.68 12.99
CA TRP A 420 -21.37 -3.72 12.91
C TRP A 420 -21.97 -2.41 12.43
N MET A 421 -21.51 -1.27 12.96
CA MET A 421 -21.99 0.04 12.52
C MET A 421 -21.73 0.24 11.01
N LEU A 422 -20.56 -0.15 10.51
CA LEU A 422 -20.24 -0.04 9.09
C LEU A 422 -21.06 -0.98 8.19
N ILE A 423 -21.56 -2.10 8.71
CA ILE A 423 -22.51 -2.97 8.00
C ILE A 423 -23.95 -2.41 8.06
N LEU A 424 -24.31 -1.72 9.13
CA LEU A 424 -25.67 -1.20 9.32
C LEU A 424 -25.92 0.10 8.54
N ILE A 425 -24.94 0.99 8.45
CA ILE A 425 -25.11 2.29 7.76
C ILE A 425 -25.53 2.16 6.28
N PRO A 426 -25.01 1.22 5.45
CA PRO A 426 -25.49 1.02 4.08
C PRO A 426 -26.96 0.57 4.05
N CYS A 427 -27.35 -0.34 4.95
CA CYS A 427 -28.73 -0.81 5.08
C CYS A 427 -29.65 0.35 5.47
N PHE A 428 -29.22 1.19 6.42
CA PHE A 428 -29.94 2.39 6.82
C PHE A 428 -30.06 3.37 5.65
N LYS A 429 -28.96 3.67 4.96
CA LYS A 429 -28.98 4.50 3.74
C LYS A 429 -30.00 3.97 2.75
N GLN A 430 -29.93 2.70 2.37
CA GLN A 430 -30.84 2.11 1.39
C GLN A 430 -32.32 2.19 1.80
N LYS A 431 -32.62 2.02 3.09
CA LYS A 431 -33.99 2.12 3.61
C LYS A 431 -34.51 3.57 3.61
N PHE A 432 -33.64 4.54 3.86
CA PHE A 432 -34.02 5.93 4.14
C PHE A 432 -33.62 6.93 3.05
N THR A 433 -32.97 6.52 1.96
CA THR A 433 -32.54 7.41 0.86
C THR A 433 -33.69 8.15 0.16
N LYS A 434 -34.94 7.67 0.30
CA LYS A 434 -36.13 8.36 -0.22
C LYS A 434 -36.67 9.43 0.74
N LEU A 435 -36.31 9.37 2.02
CA LEU A 435 -36.82 10.22 3.10
C LEU A 435 -35.81 11.29 3.52
N PHE A 436 -34.52 10.97 3.45
CA PHE A 436 -33.44 11.87 3.83
C PHE A 436 -32.35 11.88 2.75
N SER A 437 -31.73 13.05 2.56
CA SER A 437 -30.58 13.18 1.68
C SER A 437 -29.34 12.47 2.25
N GLU A 438 -28.41 12.06 1.39
CA GLU A 438 -27.15 11.43 1.84
C GLU A 438 -26.39 12.31 2.84
N LYS A 439 -26.46 13.64 2.66
CA LYS A 439 -25.79 14.61 3.54
C LYS A 439 -26.39 14.65 4.94
N GLU A 440 -27.71 14.48 5.06
CA GLU A 440 -28.43 14.41 6.35
C GLU A 440 -28.13 13.10 7.07
N ILE A 441 -28.17 11.98 6.35
CA ILE A 441 -27.86 10.66 6.92
C ILE A 441 -26.41 10.61 7.42
N LEU A 442 -25.47 11.25 6.71
CA LEU A 442 -24.05 11.31 7.09
C LEU A 442 -23.74 12.38 8.14
N GLY A 443 -24.69 13.25 8.50
CA GLY A 443 -24.47 14.36 9.43
C GLY A 443 -23.42 15.36 8.92
N SER A 444 -23.44 15.65 7.62
CA SER A 444 -22.49 16.55 6.93
C SER A 444 -23.07 17.94 6.61
N LYS A 445 -24.32 18.22 7.01
CA LYS A 445 -24.83 19.58 7.06
C LYS A 445 -24.22 20.27 8.29
N ASN A 446 -23.48 21.35 8.08
CA ASN A 446 -23.19 22.33 9.14
C ASN A 446 -24.52 22.97 9.55
N VAL A 447 -25.27 22.33 10.44
CA VAL A 447 -26.34 22.99 11.16
C VAL A 447 -25.62 23.76 12.26
N SER A 448 -25.62 25.10 12.20
CA SER A 448 -25.32 25.90 13.38
C SER A 448 -26.25 25.40 14.47
N THR A 449 -25.70 24.85 15.54
CA THR A 449 -26.46 24.40 16.72
C THR A 449 -27.10 25.60 17.38
N ASP A 450 -28.19 26.05 16.81
CA ASP A 450 -29.19 26.97 17.36
C ASP A 450 -30.56 26.51 16.83
N ALA A 451 -30.91 25.29 17.18
CA ALA A 451 -32.28 24.81 17.07
C ALA A 451 -32.53 23.85 18.23
N ARG A 452 -33.27 24.35 19.22
CA ARG A 452 -33.73 23.61 20.40
C ARG A 452 -34.40 22.31 19.96
N ILE A 453 -33.86 21.18 20.41
CA ILE A 453 -34.52 19.88 20.31
C ILE A 453 -35.68 19.90 21.32
N GLY A 454 -36.90 20.01 20.80
CA GLY A 454 -38.12 19.80 21.58
C GLY A 454 -38.31 18.30 21.89
N PRO A 455 -38.85 17.94 23.07
CA PRO A 455 -38.82 16.58 23.58
C PRO A 455 -40.03 15.78 23.08
N HIS A 456 -40.13 15.48 21.80
CA HIS A 456 -41.08 14.47 21.34
C HIS A 456 -40.50 13.73 20.15
N LEU A 457 -40.03 12.50 20.39
CA LEU A 457 -40.16 11.32 19.53
C LEU A 457 -39.39 10.17 20.19
N CYS A 458 -40.02 9.56 21.19
CA CYS A 458 -39.80 8.16 21.53
C CYS A 458 -40.75 7.33 20.67
N PHE A 459 -40.21 6.38 19.89
CA PHE A 459 -40.83 5.09 19.58
C PHE A 459 -39.73 4.08 19.29
#